data_AF-A0A9E2B1C1-F1
#
_entry.id   AF-A0A9E2B1C1-F1
#
_cell.length_a   1.000
_cell.length_b   1.000
_cell.length_c   1.000
_cell.angle_alpha   90.00
_cell.angle_beta   90.00
_cell.angle_gamma   90.00
#
_symmetry.space_group_name_H-M   'P 1'
#
loop_
_entity.id
_entity.type
_entity.pdbx_description
1 polymer ?
#
loop_
_entity_poly.entity_id
_entity_poly.type
_entity_poly.pdbx_seq_one_letter_code
_entity_poly.pdbx_strand_id
1 'polypeptide(L)'
;MMTIDDFNFENKKALIRVDFNVPLDEEFNVSDTNRIEAAKPTIIKVLEDGGSAVLMSHLGRPKGQRNADMSLKHICTKVSEIIGVQVKFVDDCVGQEVEKAVAELQQGEVLLLENLRFHSEETSGDLAFAEQLSKSGDVYVNDAFGTAHRAHASTTIVAQFFPGKKCFGYLLA
;
A
#
# COMPACT_ATOMS: atom_id res chain seq x y z
N MET A 1 -8.73 4.71 -19.52
CA MET A 1 -8.36 4.44 -18.12
C MET A 1 -7.44 3.24 -18.17
N MET A 2 -6.23 3.32 -17.60
CA MET A 2 -5.31 2.17 -17.59
C MET A 2 -5.63 1.29 -16.38
N THR A 3 -5.76 -0.01 -16.60
CA THR A 3 -5.95 -1.00 -15.53
C THR A 3 -4.65 -1.77 -15.31
N ILE A 4 -4.61 -2.58 -14.26
CA ILE A 4 -3.46 -3.41 -13.95
C ILE A 4 -3.12 -4.41 -15.07
N ASP A 5 -4.10 -4.82 -15.88
CA ASP A 5 -3.91 -5.73 -17.02
C ASP A 5 -3.13 -5.07 -18.18
N ASP A 6 -3.09 -3.74 -18.24
CA ASP A 6 -2.31 -3.00 -19.25
C ASP A 6 -0.81 -2.95 -18.91
N PHE A 7 -0.40 -3.48 -17.76
CA PHE A 7 0.98 -3.46 -17.27
C PHE A 7 1.55 -4.86 -17.09
N ASN A 8 2.83 -5.01 -17.44
CA ASN A 8 3.68 -6.13 -17.02
C ASN A 8 4.59 -5.65 -15.88
N PHE A 9 4.61 -6.37 -14.76
CA PHE A 9 5.39 -6.07 -13.57
C PHE A 9 6.74 -6.80 -13.48
N GLU A 10 7.15 -7.56 -14.49
CA GLU A 10 8.44 -8.25 -14.51
C GLU A 10 9.61 -7.31 -14.18
N ASN A 11 10.39 -7.67 -13.15
CA ASN A 11 11.50 -6.87 -12.61
C ASN A 11 11.11 -5.47 -12.07
N LYS A 12 9.82 -5.20 -11.82
CA LYS A 12 9.33 -3.91 -11.30
C LYS A 12 8.82 -4.03 -9.87
N LYS A 13 8.93 -2.94 -9.12
CA LYS A 13 8.28 -2.77 -7.83
C LYS A 13 6.98 -1.99 -8.03
N ALA A 14 5.84 -2.58 -7.67
CA ALA A 14 4.56 -1.89 -7.70
C ALA A 14 4.30 -1.24 -6.34
N LEU A 15 4.11 0.09 -6.32
CA LEU A 15 3.57 0.79 -5.16
C LEU A 15 2.04 0.72 -5.22
N ILE A 16 1.43 -0.06 -4.33
CA ILE A 16 0.01 -0.38 -4.36
C ILE A 16 -0.71 0.30 -3.19
N ARG A 17 -1.65 1.18 -3.49
CA ARG A 17 -2.56 1.74 -2.49
C ARG A 17 -3.75 0.81 -2.31
N VAL A 18 -3.84 0.14 -1.15
CA VAL A 18 -4.91 -0.82 -0.81
C VAL A 18 -5.73 -0.32 0.37
N ASP A 19 -7.02 -0.69 0.48
CA ASP A 19 -7.84 -0.30 1.63
C ASP A 19 -7.81 -1.33 2.77
N PHE A 20 -6.72 -1.38 3.55
CA PHE A 20 -6.64 -2.25 4.73
C PHE A 20 -7.15 -1.61 6.03
N ASN A 21 -8.08 -0.66 5.94
CA ASN A 21 -8.75 -0.13 7.13
C ASN A 21 -9.82 -1.14 7.61
N VAL A 22 -9.35 -2.19 8.27
CA VAL A 22 -10.14 -3.31 8.80
C VAL A 22 -10.48 -3.11 10.29
N PRO A 23 -11.60 -3.65 10.78
CA PRO A 23 -11.89 -3.64 12.22
C PRO A 23 -10.99 -4.61 12.97
N LEU A 24 -10.45 -4.15 14.10
CA LEU A 24 -9.67 -4.96 15.04
C LEU A 24 -10.48 -5.19 16.32
N ASP A 25 -10.34 -6.37 16.94
CA ASP A 25 -10.85 -6.65 18.29
C ASP A 25 -9.93 -6.09 19.38
N GLU A 26 -10.25 -6.35 20.65
CA GLU A 26 -9.49 -5.83 21.82
C GLU A 26 -8.06 -6.39 21.87
N GLU A 27 -7.82 -7.55 21.26
CA GLU A 27 -6.52 -8.21 21.13
C GLU A 27 -5.79 -7.89 19.81
N PHE A 28 -6.30 -6.93 19.03
CA PHE A 28 -5.79 -6.52 17.72
C PHE A 28 -5.89 -7.57 16.60
N ASN A 29 -6.74 -8.59 16.75
CA ASN A 29 -7.03 -9.51 15.66
C ASN A 29 -8.01 -8.87 14.66
N VAL A 30 -7.80 -9.17 13.38
CA VAL A 30 -8.70 -8.76 12.31
C VAL A 30 -10.02 -9.52 12.41
N SER A 31 -11.12 -8.81 12.66
CA SER A 31 -12.45 -9.40 12.82
C SER A 31 -13.24 -9.52 11.50
N ASP A 32 -12.86 -8.74 10.47
CA ASP A 32 -13.40 -8.81 9.11
C ASP A 32 -12.26 -8.70 8.08
N THR A 33 -12.11 -9.74 7.26
CA THR A 33 -11.04 -9.90 6.26
C THR A 33 -11.42 -9.43 4.86
N ASN A 34 -12.68 -9.06 4.61
CA ASN A 34 -13.21 -8.76 3.27
C ASN A 34 -12.34 -7.77 2.50
N ARG A 35 -11.83 -6.73 3.17
CA ARG A 35 -10.99 -5.71 2.53
C ARG A 35 -9.61 -6.22 2.12
N ILE A 36 -9.04 -7.14 2.91
CA ILE A 36 -7.75 -7.76 2.60
C ILE A 36 -7.92 -8.73 1.43
N GLU A 37 -8.99 -9.54 1.48
CA GLU A 37 -9.35 -10.47 0.41
C GLU A 37 -9.62 -9.75 -0.91
N ALA A 38 -10.30 -8.60 -0.87
CA ALA A 38 -10.61 -7.80 -2.06
C ALA A 38 -9.35 -7.27 -2.77
N ALA A 39 -8.28 -6.96 -2.04
CA ALA A 39 -7.02 -6.49 -2.64
C ALA A 39 -6.13 -7.63 -3.15
N LYS A 40 -6.38 -8.87 -2.71
CA LYS A 40 -5.54 -10.04 -3.03
C LYS A 40 -5.32 -10.22 -4.54
N PRO A 41 -6.35 -10.15 -5.42
CA PRO A 41 -6.14 -10.38 -6.85
C PRO A 41 -5.13 -9.40 -7.47
N THR A 42 -5.18 -8.13 -7.09
CA THR A 42 -4.25 -7.09 -7.58
C THR A 42 -2.82 -7.40 -7.14
N ILE A 43 -2.63 -7.81 -5.89
CA ILE A 43 -1.31 -8.14 -5.36
C ILE A 43 -0.75 -9.38 -6.05
N ILE A 44 -1.56 -10.44 -6.17
CA ILE A 44 -1.15 -11.70 -6.82
C ILE A 44 -0.74 -11.45 -8.28
N LYS A 45 -1.49 -10.65 -9.04
CA LYS A 45 -1.13 -10.29 -10.41
C LYS A 45 0.27 -9.68 -10.52
N VAL A 46 0.63 -8.77 -9.61
CA VAL A 46 1.98 -8.17 -9.60
C VAL A 46 3.06 -9.23 -9.35
N LEU A 47 2.81 -10.16 -8.42
CA LEU A 47 3.77 -11.21 -8.10
C LEU A 47 3.91 -12.24 -9.22
N GLU A 48 2.79 -12.67 -9.83
CA GLU A 48 2.75 -13.64 -10.93
C GLU A 48 3.41 -13.11 -12.21
N ASP A 49 3.38 -11.80 -12.42
CA ASP A 49 4.12 -11.13 -13.50
C ASP A 49 5.65 -11.07 -13.26
N GLY A 50 6.15 -11.52 -12.11
CA GLY A 50 7.57 -11.43 -11.75
C GLY A 50 7.97 -10.08 -11.14
N GLY A 51 7.00 -9.33 -10.59
CA GLY A 51 7.24 -8.11 -9.85
C GLY A 51 7.34 -8.31 -8.34
N SER A 52 7.46 -7.21 -7.61
CA SER A 52 7.31 -7.17 -6.15
C SER A 52 6.32 -6.09 -5.74
N ALA A 53 5.67 -6.27 -4.59
CA ALA A 53 4.60 -5.38 -4.16
C ALA A 53 5.00 -4.59 -2.90
N VAL A 54 4.91 -3.27 -2.97
CA VAL A 54 4.99 -2.37 -1.82
C VAL A 54 3.59 -1.85 -1.51
N LEU A 55 3.00 -2.34 -0.44
CA LEU A 55 1.64 -2.03 -0.02
C LEU A 55 1.65 -0.83 0.92
N MET A 56 0.78 0.14 0.63
CA MET A 56 0.51 1.25 1.53
C MET A 56 -0.99 1.36 1.83
N SER A 57 -1.30 1.63 3.09
CA SER A 57 -2.68 1.75 3.58
C SER A 57 -2.77 2.71 4.75
N HIS A 58 -3.99 2.92 5.22
CA HIS A 58 -4.25 3.55 6.50
C HIS A 58 -5.05 2.59 7.39
N LEU A 59 -4.99 2.83 8.70
CA LEU A 59 -5.85 2.19 9.68
C LEU A 59 -6.39 3.27 10.63
N GLY A 60 -7.72 3.30 10.80
CA GLY A 60 -8.37 4.27 11.66
C GLY A 60 -8.13 5.73 11.27
N ARG A 61 -8.11 6.59 12.29
CA ARG A 61 -7.94 8.05 12.16
C ARG A 61 -7.00 8.59 13.25
N PRO A 62 -5.69 8.33 13.15
CA PRO A 62 -4.71 8.73 14.15
C PRO A 62 -4.34 10.23 14.11
N LYS A 63 -4.91 11.01 13.17
CA LYS A 63 -4.76 12.48 13.07
C LYS A 63 -3.30 12.95 12.97
N GLY A 64 -2.45 12.25 12.22
CA GLY A 64 -1.05 12.64 12.02
C GLY A 64 -0.16 12.39 13.24
N GLN A 65 -0.56 11.48 14.13
CA GLN A 65 0.22 11.11 15.30
C GLN A 65 0.40 9.59 15.32
N ARG A 66 1.60 9.12 15.70
CA ARG A 66 1.80 7.68 15.91
C ARG A 66 0.90 7.18 17.03
N ASN A 67 0.22 6.08 16.77
CA ASN A 67 -0.61 5.38 17.76
C ASN A 67 -0.43 3.87 17.56
N ALA A 68 0.10 3.19 18.58
CA ALA A 68 0.39 1.76 18.53
C ALA A 68 -0.85 0.92 18.19
N ASP A 69 -2.04 1.32 18.66
CA ASP A 69 -3.31 0.61 18.44
C ASP A 69 -3.77 0.68 16.98
N MET A 70 -3.28 1.68 16.23
CA MET A 70 -3.59 1.89 14.82
C MET A 70 -2.40 1.56 13.91
N SER A 71 -1.42 0.79 14.39
CA SER A 71 -0.32 0.29 13.57
C SER A 71 -0.82 -0.79 12.59
N LEU A 72 -0.33 -0.76 11.36
CA LEU A 72 -0.55 -1.81 10.37
C LEU A 72 0.24 -3.09 10.69
N LYS A 73 1.16 -3.06 11.65
CA LYS A 73 1.86 -4.26 12.10
C LYS A 73 0.90 -5.33 12.60
N HIS A 74 -0.20 -4.94 13.25
CA HIS A 74 -1.23 -5.85 13.78
C HIS A 74 -1.87 -6.71 12.70
N ILE A 75 -1.98 -6.19 11.47
CA ILE A 75 -2.63 -6.91 10.37
C ILE A 75 -1.64 -7.71 9.52
N CYS A 76 -0.33 -7.50 9.68
CA CYS A 76 0.71 -8.06 8.79
C CYS A 76 0.63 -9.59 8.69
N THR A 77 0.44 -10.27 9.83
CA THR A 77 0.28 -11.73 9.87
C THR A 77 -0.97 -12.16 9.10
N LYS A 78 -2.12 -11.53 9.35
CA LYS A 78 -3.37 -11.86 8.68
C LYS A 78 -3.30 -11.62 7.16
N VAL A 79 -2.67 -10.53 6.75
CA VAL A 79 -2.45 -10.22 5.33
C VAL A 79 -1.58 -11.30 4.67
N SER A 80 -0.52 -11.76 5.36
CA SER A 80 0.32 -12.86 4.87
C SER A 80 -0.47 -14.17 4.68
N GLU A 81 -1.31 -14.53 5.65
CA GLU A 81 -2.17 -15.72 5.58
C GLU A 81 -3.13 -15.67 4.39
N ILE A 82 -3.78 -14.52 4.17
CA ILE A 82 -4.77 -14.36 3.09
C ILE A 82 -4.10 -14.36 1.71
N ILE A 83 -2.99 -13.63 1.57
CA ILE A 83 -2.26 -13.55 0.29
C ILE A 83 -1.59 -14.90 -0.02
N GLY A 84 -1.13 -15.63 1.00
CA GLY A 84 -0.38 -16.89 0.84
C GLY A 84 1.12 -16.68 0.61
N VAL A 85 1.61 -15.46 0.83
CA VAL A 85 3.02 -15.06 0.72
C VAL A 85 3.40 -14.29 1.98
N GLN A 86 4.62 -14.47 2.46
CA GLN A 86 5.12 -13.70 3.61
C GLN A 86 5.12 -12.21 3.28
N VAL A 87 4.44 -11.42 4.11
CA VAL A 87 4.48 -9.96 4.06
C VAL A 87 5.53 -9.46 5.05
N LYS A 88 6.52 -8.75 4.54
CA LYS A 88 7.50 -8.00 5.34
C LYS A 88 6.86 -6.72 5.83
N PHE A 89 7.27 -6.22 6.99
CA PHE A 89 6.77 -4.97 7.53
C PHE A 89 7.94 -4.01 7.81
N VAL A 90 7.73 -2.73 7.52
CA VAL A 90 8.66 -1.64 7.90
C VAL A 90 7.90 -0.62 8.74
N ASP A 91 8.50 -0.22 9.86
CA ASP A 91 7.89 0.66 10.87
C ASP A 91 7.87 2.13 10.45
N ASP A 92 7.76 2.43 9.15
CA ASP A 92 7.42 3.76 8.63
C ASP A 92 6.89 3.61 7.18
N CYS A 93 6.49 4.72 6.56
CA CYS A 93 6.08 4.75 5.14
C CYS A 93 6.98 5.63 4.27
N VAL A 94 7.89 6.39 4.86
CA VAL A 94 8.91 7.19 4.17
C VAL A 94 10.24 7.14 4.93
N GLY A 95 11.30 7.65 4.31
CA GLY A 95 12.62 7.78 4.94
C GLY A 95 13.55 6.59 4.68
N GLN A 96 14.75 6.66 5.28
CA GLN A 96 15.88 5.80 4.91
C GLN A 96 15.64 4.31 5.16
N GLU A 97 14.95 3.95 6.24
CA GLU A 97 14.61 2.54 6.54
C GLU A 97 13.66 1.97 5.48
N VAL A 98 12.70 2.77 5.00
CA VAL A 98 11.80 2.37 3.91
C VAL A 98 12.55 2.26 2.59
N GLU A 99 13.40 3.23 2.25
CA GLU A 99 14.21 3.17 1.04
C GLU A 99 15.11 1.92 1.01
N LYS A 100 15.70 1.56 2.15
CA LYS A 100 16.49 0.33 2.30
C LYS A 100 15.65 -0.93 2.14
N ALA A 101 14.51 -1.01 2.85
CA ALA A 101 13.62 -2.17 2.78
C ALA A 101 13.08 -2.40 1.36
N VAL A 102 12.75 -1.31 0.64
CA VAL A 102 12.33 -1.37 -0.76
C VAL A 102 13.49 -1.80 -1.67
N ALA A 103 14.70 -1.29 -1.46
CA ALA A 103 15.86 -1.66 -2.26
C ALA A 103 16.24 -3.16 -2.13
N GLU A 104 16.04 -3.74 -0.94
CA GLU A 104 16.29 -5.15 -0.66
C GLU A 104 15.14 -6.08 -1.07
N LEU A 105 13.99 -5.52 -1.48
CA LEU A 105 12.79 -6.28 -1.84
C LEU A 105 12.98 -7.05 -3.15
N GLN A 106 12.89 -8.37 -3.08
CA GLN A 106 13.08 -9.29 -4.21
C GLN A 106 11.76 -9.54 -4.95
N GLN A 107 11.85 -10.08 -6.16
CA GLN A 107 10.69 -10.47 -6.95
C GLN A 107 9.88 -11.55 -6.21
N GLY A 108 8.56 -11.47 -6.31
CA GLY A 108 7.65 -12.34 -5.57
C GLY A 108 7.47 -11.95 -4.10
N GLU A 109 8.19 -10.95 -3.59
CA GLU A 109 8.05 -10.50 -2.20
C GLU A 109 7.06 -9.34 -2.06
N VAL A 110 6.51 -9.23 -0.84
CA VAL A 110 5.56 -8.19 -0.44
C VAL A 110 6.10 -7.44 0.77
N LEU A 111 6.09 -6.11 0.71
CA LEU A 111 6.41 -5.20 1.81
C LEU A 111 5.17 -4.38 2.17
N LEU A 112 4.77 -4.37 3.44
CA LEU A 112 3.74 -3.50 3.99
C LEU A 112 4.40 -2.33 4.73
N LEU A 113 4.09 -1.12 4.29
CA LEU A 113 4.49 0.11 4.96
C LEU A 113 3.59 0.38 6.18
N GLU A 114 4.08 1.20 7.11
CA GLU A 114 3.27 1.65 8.24
C GLU A 114 2.15 2.62 7.81
N ASN A 115 1.19 2.84 8.71
CA ASN A 115 -0.01 3.63 8.54
C ASN A 115 0.28 5.05 8.02
N LEU A 116 -0.15 5.29 6.78
CA LEU A 116 0.03 6.58 6.10
C LEU A 116 -0.51 7.76 6.92
N ARG A 117 -1.57 7.57 7.71
CA ARG A 117 -2.18 8.64 8.50
C ARG A 117 -1.44 8.99 9.80
N PHE A 118 -0.35 8.29 10.12
CA PHE A 118 0.60 8.77 11.13
C PHE A 118 1.32 10.04 10.68
N HIS A 119 1.34 10.33 9.38
CA HIS A 119 1.80 11.59 8.82
C HIS A 119 0.59 12.47 8.50
N SER A 120 0.57 13.70 9.01
CA SER A 120 -0.53 14.66 8.78
C SER A 120 -0.67 15.03 7.29
N GLU A 121 0.47 15.01 6.62
CA GLU A 121 0.79 15.22 5.22
C GLU A 121 -0.03 14.33 4.28
N GLU A 122 -0.36 13.11 4.72
CA GLU A 122 -1.23 12.20 3.96
C GLU A 122 -2.60 12.83 3.71
N THR A 123 -3.22 13.35 4.77
CA THR A 123 -4.59 13.87 4.68
C THR A 123 -4.68 15.27 4.09
N SER A 124 -3.60 16.05 4.14
CA SER A 124 -3.51 17.36 3.49
C SER A 124 -3.23 17.28 1.99
N GLY A 125 -2.86 16.11 1.47
CA GLY A 125 -2.45 15.97 0.08
C GLY A 125 -1.10 16.63 -0.18
N ASP A 126 -0.16 16.51 0.76
CA ASP A 126 1.14 17.16 0.65
C ASP A 126 1.97 16.58 -0.50
N LEU A 127 2.55 17.48 -1.31
CA LEU A 127 3.31 17.12 -2.50
C LEU A 127 4.67 16.50 -2.16
N ALA A 128 5.37 17.01 -1.14
CA ALA A 128 6.69 16.53 -0.76
C ALA A 128 6.60 15.13 -0.10
N PHE A 129 5.54 14.89 0.67
CA PHE A 129 5.24 13.57 1.20
C PHE A 129 4.87 12.58 0.09
N ALA A 130 4.03 13.00 -0.86
CA ALA A 130 3.72 12.18 -2.04
C ALA A 130 4.97 11.85 -2.88
N GLU A 131 5.90 12.79 -3.03
CA GLU A 131 7.18 12.55 -3.70
C GLU A 131 8.01 11.48 -2.97
N GLN A 132 8.08 11.55 -1.63
CA GLN A 132 8.77 10.54 -0.84
C GLN A 132 8.15 9.15 -1.00
N LEU A 133 6.82 9.03 -0.94
CA LEU A 133 6.12 7.77 -1.20
C LEU A 133 6.43 7.24 -2.61
N SER A 134 6.53 8.10 -3.61
CA SER A 134 6.77 7.68 -4.99
C SER A 134 8.11 6.95 -5.19
N LYS A 135 9.09 7.16 -4.30
CA LYS A 135 10.37 6.46 -4.32
C LYS A 135 10.26 4.97 -4.00
N SER A 136 9.13 4.53 -3.46
CA SER A 136 8.89 3.14 -3.06
C SER A 136 8.37 2.25 -4.20
N GLY A 137 8.32 2.71 -5.46
CA GLY A 137 7.92 1.87 -6.58
C GLY A 137 8.26 2.45 -7.96
N ASP A 138 8.22 1.58 -8.97
CA ASP A 138 8.40 1.93 -10.39
C ASP A 138 7.06 2.22 -11.08
N VAL A 139 5.99 1.59 -10.59
CA VAL A 139 4.61 1.68 -11.09
C VAL A 139 3.67 1.93 -9.91
N TYR A 140 2.73 2.86 -10.07
CA TYR A 140 1.71 3.14 -9.06
C TYR A 140 0.39 2.44 -9.39
N VAL A 141 -0.15 1.68 -8.44
CA VAL A 141 -1.44 1.00 -8.57
C VAL A 141 -2.38 1.54 -7.49
N ASN A 142 -3.50 2.13 -7.88
CA ASN A 142 -4.55 2.50 -6.94
C ASN A 142 -5.63 1.42 -6.91
N ASP A 143 -5.77 0.75 -5.77
CA ASP A 143 -6.73 -0.32 -5.52
C ASP A 143 -7.57 -0.07 -4.25
N ALA A 144 -7.63 1.19 -3.78
CA ALA A 144 -8.34 1.58 -2.57
C ALA A 144 -9.63 2.37 -2.84
N PHE A 145 -10.68 1.70 -3.34
CA PHE A 145 -11.94 2.33 -3.77
C PHE A 145 -12.56 3.21 -2.67
N GLY A 146 -12.56 2.72 -1.43
CA GLY A 146 -13.08 3.43 -0.25
C GLY A 146 -12.39 4.76 0.06
N THR A 147 -11.22 5.03 -0.51
CA THR A 147 -10.48 6.29 -0.34
C THR A 147 -10.26 7.09 -1.62
N ALA A 148 -10.66 6.56 -2.78
CA ALA A 148 -10.41 7.20 -4.08
C ALA A 148 -11.09 8.58 -4.25
N HIS A 149 -12.17 8.83 -3.50
CA HIS A 149 -12.87 10.13 -3.48
C HIS A 149 -12.13 11.23 -2.72
N ARG A 150 -10.98 10.93 -2.10
CA ARG A 150 -10.23 11.89 -1.27
C ARG A 150 -8.94 12.29 -1.97
N ALA A 151 -8.65 13.59 -1.95
CA ALA A 151 -7.43 14.18 -2.48
C ALA A 151 -6.24 14.03 -1.49
N HIS A 152 -5.98 12.81 -1.03
CA HIS A 152 -4.84 12.52 -0.16
C HIS A 152 -3.55 12.36 -0.96
N ALA A 153 -2.41 12.41 -0.26
CA ALA A 153 -1.10 12.21 -0.86
C ALA A 153 -1.00 10.85 -1.56
N SER A 154 -1.35 9.77 -0.85
CA SER A 154 -1.26 8.38 -1.34
C SER A 154 -2.29 7.96 -2.39
N THR A 155 -3.35 8.74 -2.62
CA THR A 155 -4.44 8.39 -3.56
C THR A 155 -4.44 9.26 -4.81
N THR A 156 -4.07 10.54 -4.69
CA THR A 156 -4.22 11.52 -5.77
C THR A 156 -2.89 12.14 -6.16
N ILE A 157 -2.12 12.63 -5.19
CA ILE A 157 -0.93 13.44 -5.47
C ILE A 157 0.25 12.56 -5.92
N VAL A 158 0.42 11.39 -5.30
CA VAL A 158 1.47 10.42 -5.64
C VAL A 158 1.43 10.03 -7.12
N ALA A 159 0.24 9.97 -7.73
CA ALA A 159 0.06 9.62 -9.13
C ALA A 159 0.69 10.64 -10.11
N GLN A 160 1.05 11.85 -9.66
CA GLN A 160 1.75 12.84 -10.47
C GLN A 160 3.19 12.43 -10.77
N PHE A 161 3.81 11.64 -9.89
CA PHE A 161 5.19 11.16 -10.01
C PHE A 161 5.34 9.91 -10.90
N PHE A 162 4.24 9.38 -11.44
CA PHE A 162 4.20 8.19 -12.28
C PHE A 162 3.63 8.48 -13.68
N PRO A 163 4.25 9.36 -14.50
CA PRO A 163 3.78 9.65 -15.84
C PRO A 163 3.86 8.39 -16.73
N GLY A 164 2.71 7.94 -17.23
CA GLY A 164 2.60 6.73 -18.05
C GLY A 164 2.86 5.42 -17.28
N LYS A 165 3.03 5.46 -15.96
CA LYS A 165 3.35 4.29 -15.11
C LYS A 165 2.37 4.16 -13.93
N LYS A 166 1.09 4.41 -14.20
CA LYS A 166 0.03 4.33 -13.20
C LYS A 166 -1.23 3.67 -13.75
N CYS A 167 -1.88 2.89 -12.90
CA CYS A 167 -3.10 2.19 -13.24
C CYS A 167 -4.02 1.98 -12.03
N PHE A 168 -5.24 1.52 -12.32
CA PHE A 168 -6.16 1.04 -11.31
C PHE A 168 -6.02 -0.47 -11.12
N GLY A 169 -6.06 -0.92 -9.86
CA GLY A 169 -6.16 -2.34 -9.53
C GLY A 169 -7.58 -2.87 -9.78
N TYR A 170 -7.78 -4.17 -9.58
CA TYR A 170 -9.04 -4.83 -9.92
C TYR A 170 -10.25 -4.36 -9.09
N LEU A 171 -10.05 -3.79 -7.91
CA LEU A 171 -11.14 -3.28 -7.08
C LEU A 171 -11.67 -1.93 -7.55
N LEU A 172 -10.84 -1.15 -8.26
CA LEU A 172 -11.19 0.17 -8.79
C LEU A 172 -11.53 0.19 -10.29
N ALA A 173 -11.08 -0.82 -11.03
CA ALA A 173 -11.25 -0.91 -12.48
C ALA A 173 -12.70 -1.08 -12.92
#